data_AF-A0A328N667-F1
#
_entry.id   AF-A0A328N667-F1
#
_cell.length_a   1.000
_cell.length_b   1.000
_cell.length_c   1.000
_cell.angle_alpha   90.00
_cell.angle_beta   90.00
_cell.angle_gamma   90.00
#
_symmetry.space_group_name_H-M   'P 1'
#
loop_
_entity.id
_entity.type
_entity.pdbx_description
1 polymer ?
#
loop_
_entity_poly.entity_id
_entity_poly.type
_entity_poly.pdbx_seq_one_letter_code
_entity_poly.pdbx_strand_id
1 'polypeptide(L)'
;MPESDCRWHAGRVNETSPAQQWRVPSSLPAAKLAGAVLLVALGLLFADGDPVRLAVAVLAAAALAGWAVRDLVAPVRLAVDPAGLTVIHGFAGRRLLPWSAVEAIAVDRRPRLGLTSETLEIDAGNSLHLFGRYDLGATPEEVAAALRAARPVR
;
A
#
# COMPACT_ATOMS: atom_id res chain seq x y z
N MET A 1 15.13 -56.36 -23.35
CA MET A 1 13.69 -56.26 -23.08
C MET A 1 13.39 -57.16 -21.88
N PRO A 2 12.97 -56.57 -20.76
CA PRO A 2 11.55 -56.29 -20.58
C PRO A 2 11.24 -54.80 -20.43
N GLU A 3 10.02 -54.44 -20.84
CA GLU A 3 9.38 -53.15 -20.61
C GLU A 3 9.10 -52.96 -19.12
N SER A 4 9.33 -51.74 -18.63
CA SER A 4 8.88 -51.29 -17.31
C SER A 4 8.04 -50.05 -17.51
N ASP A 5 6.75 -50.30 -17.45
CA ASP A 5 5.66 -49.36 -17.60
C ASP A 5 5.53 -48.45 -16.36
N CYS A 6 5.16 -47.20 -16.57
CA CYS A 6 4.48 -46.29 -15.64
C CYS A 6 5.04 -46.10 -14.20
N ARG A 7 5.43 -44.85 -13.88
CA ARG A 7 4.58 -44.03 -12.99
C ARG A 7 4.92 -42.54 -13.03
N TRP A 8 4.09 -41.79 -13.74
CA TRP A 8 3.87 -40.38 -13.48
C TRP A 8 3.32 -40.23 -12.07
N HIS A 9 4.14 -39.77 -11.11
CA HIS A 9 3.64 -39.12 -9.91
C HIS A 9 3.72 -37.62 -10.13
N ALA A 10 2.60 -37.11 -10.66
CA ALA A 10 2.26 -35.70 -10.65
C ALA A 10 2.28 -35.18 -9.20
N GLY A 11 3.44 -34.69 -8.77
CA GLY A 11 3.50 -33.62 -7.80
C GLY A 11 3.02 -32.35 -8.50
N ARG A 12 1.71 -32.19 -8.67
CA ARG A 12 1.12 -30.85 -8.79
C ARG A 12 1.39 -30.19 -7.44
N VAL A 13 2.59 -29.62 -7.30
CA VAL A 13 2.72 -28.41 -6.52
C VAL A 13 1.67 -27.47 -7.12
N ASN A 14 0.63 -27.17 -6.36
CA ASN A 14 -0.20 -26.03 -6.67
C ASN A 14 0.78 -24.85 -6.63
N GLU A 15 1.33 -24.49 -7.78
CA GLU A 15 1.98 -23.21 -8.01
C GLU A 15 0.87 -22.16 -7.92
N THR A 16 0.35 -21.94 -6.71
CA THR A 16 -0.23 -20.65 -6.34
C THR A 16 0.90 -19.66 -6.56
N SER A 17 0.91 -19.03 -7.74
CA SER A 17 1.81 -17.91 -8.04
C SER A 17 1.88 -17.01 -6.81
N PRO A 18 3.09 -16.66 -6.35
CA PRO A 18 3.25 -15.98 -5.07
C PRO A 18 2.43 -14.69 -5.09
N ALA A 19 1.49 -14.57 -4.16
CA ALA A 19 0.71 -13.35 -3.99
C ALA A 19 1.66 -12.18 -3.72
N GLN A 20 1.84 -11.31 -4.72
CA GLN A 20 2.72 -10.16 -4.60
C GLN A 20 1.98 -9.02 -3.91
N GLN A 21 2.56 -8.50 -2.84
CA GLN A 21 1.96 -7.45 -2.01
C GLN A 21 2.83 -6.19 -2.04
N TRP A 22 2.20 -5.05 -2.30
CA TRP A 22 2.82 -3.74 -2.21
C TRP A 22 2.37 -3.05 -0.94
N ARG A 23 3.36 -2.58 -0.18
CA ARG A 23 3.16 -2.00 1.14
C ARG A 23 3.68 -0.58 1.19
N VAL A 24 2.97 0.25 1.94
CA VAL A 24 3.39 1.62 2.26
C VAL A 24 4.78 1.56 2.92
N PRO A 25 5.78 2.35 2.46
CA PRO A 25 7.07 2.43 3.12
C PRO A 25 6.88 3.06 4.52
N SER A 26 7.40 2.39 5.54
CA SER A 26 7.20 2.72 6.96
C SER A 26 7.88 4.02 7.42
N SER A 27 8.61 4.70 6.53
CA SER A 27 9.35 5.94 6.84
C SER A 27 8.43 7.11 7.18
N LEU A 28 7.27 7.23 6.53
CA LEU A 28 6.31 8.31 6.78
C LEU A 28 5.66 8.21 8.18
N PRO A 29 5.13 7.04 8.61
CA PRO A 29 4.70 6.85 9.99
C PRO A 29 5.82 7.11 11.02
N ALA A 30 7.04 6.64 10.75
CA ALA A 30 8.17 6.85 11.65
C ALA A 30 8.51 8.34 11.82
N ALA A 31 8.50 9.12 10.73
CA ALA A 31 8.70 10.57 10.79
C ALA A 31 7.60 11.29 11.59
N LYS A 32 6.33 10.88 11.46
CA LYS A 32 5.22 11.44 12.26
C LYS A 32 5.36 11.13 13.74
N LEU A 33 5.76 9.90 14.10
CA LEU A 33 6.02 9.53 15.48
C LEU A 33 7.19 10.33 16.06
N ALA A 34 8.27 10.50 15.31
CA ALA A 34 9.39 11.36 15.70
C ALA A 34 8.94 12.82 15.92
N GLY A 35 8.11 13.36 15.04
CA GLY A 35 7.50 14.69 15.20
C GLY A 35 6.61 14.81 16.43
N ALA A 36 5.81 13.78 16.73
CA ALA A 36 4.98 13.75 17.94
C ALA A 36 5.84 13.75 19.22
N VAL A 37 6.90 12.93 19.26
CA VAL A 37 7.86 12.91 20.38
C VAL A 37 8.53 14.27 20.54
N LEU A 38 8.94 14.90 19.44
CA LEU A 38 9.55 16.24 19.47
C LEU A 38 8.59 17.29 20.02
N LEU A 39 7.31 17.28 19.63
CA LEU A 39 6.32 18.23 20.16
C LEU A 39 6.11 18.04 21.66
N VAL A 40 6.04 16.80 22.15
CA VAL A 40 5.94 16.54 23.60
C VAL A 40 7.19 17.05 24.31
N ALA A 41 8.38 16.79 23.77
CA ALA A 41 9.64 17.25 24.36
C ALA A 41 9.73 18.77 24.41
N LEU A 42 9.33 19.48 23.33
CA LEU A 42 9.26 20.94 23.31
C LEU A 42 8.21 21.47 24.29
N GLY A 43 7.04 20.83 24.37
CA GLY A 43 6.01 21.15 25.36
C GLY A 43 6.54 21.07 26.78
N LEU A 44 7.25 19.99 27.13
CA LEU A 44 7.85 19.80 28.45
C LEU A 44 8.99 20.79 28.73
N LEU A 45 9.90 20.97 27.76
CA LEU A 45 11.09 21.79 27.94
C LEU A 45 10.73 23.27 28.10
N PHE A 46 9.73 23.71 27.34
CA PHE A 46 9.37 25.11 27.31
C PHE A 46 8.17 25.45 28.17
N ALA A 47 7.37 24.52 28.72
CA ALA A 47 6.12 24.83 29.42
C ALA A 47 6.22 25.90 30.52
N ASP A 48 7.38 26.08 31.16
CA ASP A 48 7.60 27.08 32.23
C ASP A 48 6.52 27.03 33.34
N GLY A 49 5.96 25.83 33.59
CA GLY A 49 4.87 25.62 34.56
C GLY A 49 3.47 26.00 34.06
N ASP A 50 3.32 26.43 32.80
CA ASP A 50 2.02 26.70 32.17
C ASP A 50 1.35 25.37 31.74
N PRO A 51 0.27 24.94 32.41
CA PRO A 51 -0.44 23.71 32.08
C PRO A 51 -1.11 23.78 30.71
N VAL A 52 -1.44 24.97 30.20
CA VAL A 52 -2.10 25.14 28.89
C VAL A 52 -1.15 24.78 27.76
N ARG A 53 0.10 25.24 27.81
CA ARG A 53 1.11 24.92 26.79
C ARG A 53 1.44 23.44 26.73
N LEU A 54 1.53 22.79 27.89
CA LEU A 54 1.69 21.35 27.97
C LEU A 54 0.49 20.62 27.35
N ALA A 55 -0.75 21.03 27.70
CA ALA A 55 -1.97 20.43 27.16
C ALA A 55 -2.05 20.56 25.63
N VAL A 56 -1.70 21.73 25.07
CA VAL A 56 -1.66 21.95 23.62
C VAL A 56 -0.62 21.06 22.94
N ALA A 57 0.58 20.93 23.51
CA ALA A 57 1.62 20.05 22.98
C ALA A 57 1.19 18.57 22.97
N VAL A 58 0.56 18.12 24.05
CA VAL A 58 0.01 16.75 24.16
C VAL A 58 -1.12 16.53 23.15
N LEU A 59 -2.03 17.49 22.98
CA LEU A 59 -3.11 17.43 21.98
C LEU A 59 -2.55 17.34 20.56
N ALA A 60 -1.56 18.16 20.23
CA ALA A 60 -0.91 18.14 18.92
C ALA A 60 -0.18 16.81 18.68
N ALA A 61 0.52 16.28 19.69
CA ALA A 61 1.17 14.98 19.61
C ALA A 61 0.16 13.83 19.45
N ALA A 62 -0.97 13.87 20.17
CA ALA A 62 -2.04 12.90 20.03
C ALA A 62 -2.69 12.93 18.65
N ALA A 63 -2.89 14.13 18.08
CA ALA A 63 -3.39 14.29 16.72
C ALA A 63 -2.42 13.71 15.69
N LEU A 64 -1.12 14.00 15.82
CA LEU A 64 -0.08 13.41 14.95
C LEU A 64 0.01 11.90 15.11
N ALA A 65 -0.07 11.37 16.33
CA ALA A 65 -0.06 9.95 16.60
C ALA A 65 -1.29 9.26 16.00
N GLY A 66 -2.49 9.81 16.18
CA GLY A 66 -3.72 9.32 15.54
C GLY A 66 -3.61 9.33 14.02
N TRP A 67 -3.02 10.38 13.44
CA TRP A 67 -2.78 10.49 12.00
C TRP A 67 -1.67 9.54 11.50
N ALA A 68 -0.70 9.18 12.33
CA ALA A 68 0.31 8.18 12.04
C ALA A 68 -0.28 6.76 12.09
N VAL A 69 -1.08 6.46 13.12
CA VAL A 69 -1.80 5.19 13.26
C VAL A 69 -2.74 4.99 12.08
N ARG A 70 -3.46 6.04 11.66
CA ARG A 70 -4.26 6.05 10.42
C ARG A 70 -3.48 5.56 9.20
N ASP A 71 -2.24 5.98 9.05
CA ASP A 71 -1.39 5.58 7.93
C ASP A 71 -0.79 4.18 8.09
N LEU A 72 -0.68 3.69 9.33
CA LEU A 72 -0.21 2.34 9.66
C LEU A 72 -1.29 1.26 9.55
N VAL A 73 -2.57 1.62 9.68
CA VAL A 73 -3.70 0.66 9.68
C VAL A 73 -4.06 0.14 8.28
N ALA A 74 -3.64 0.82 7.21
CA ALA A 74 -3.79 0.35 5.83
C ALA A 74 -2.43 0.07 5.13
N PRO A 75 -1.58 -0.84 5.66
CA PRO A 75 -0.21 -1.00 5.19
C PRO A 75 -0.12 -1.79 3.88
N VAL A 76 -1.13 -2.60 3.53
CA VAL A 76 -1.21 -3.35 2.27
C VAL A 76 -2.28 -2.69 1.40
N ARG A 77 -1.86 -1.80 0.50
CA ARG A 77 -2.81 -1.04 -0.34
C ARG A 77 -3.19 -1.78 -1.61
N LEU A 78 -2.32 -2.68 -2.06
CA LEU A 78 -2.52 -3.49 -3.25
C LEU A 78 -1.86 -4.85 -3.08
N ALA A 79 -2.64 -5.91 -3.26
CA ALA A 79 -2.12 -7.27 -3.40
C ALA A 79 -2.63 -7.90 -4.68
N VAL A 80 -1.76 -8.60 -5.39
CA VAL A 80 -2.10 -9.41 -6.56
C VAL A 80 -2.26 -10.85 -6.13
N ASP A 81 -3.33 -11.47 -6.60
CA ASP A 81 -3.64 -12.88 -6.45
C ASP A 81 -4.04 -13.46 -7.83
N PRO A 82 -3.85 -14.77 -8.07
CA PRO A 82 -4.42 -15.45 -9.23
C PRO A 82 -5.92 -15.13 -9.47
N ALA A 83 -6.71 -14.92 -8.42
CA ALA A 83 -8.13 -14.58 -8.53
C ALA A 83 -8.39 -13.11 -8.94
N GLY A 84 -7.44 -12.20 -8.70
CA GLY A 84 -7.63 -10.77 -8.95
C GLY A 84 -6.75 -9.85 -8.10
N LEU A 85 -7.18 -8.62 -7.94
CA LEU A 85 -6.51 -7.58 -7.16
C LEU A 85 -7.24 -7.35 -5.85
N THR A 86 -6.55 -7.44 -4.71
CA THR A 86 -7.10 -6.99 -3.43
C THR A 86 -6.69 -5.55 -3.19
N VAL A 87 -7.67 -4.64 -3.21
CA VAL A 87 -7.48 -3.21 -2.95
C VAL A 87 -8.11 -2.81 -1.62
N ILE A 88 -7.60 -1.75 -1.00
CA ILE A 88 -8.29 -1.12 0.14
C ILE A 88 -9.44 -0.25 -0.39
N HIS A 89 -10.63 -0.40 0.17
CA HIS A 89 -11.78 0.45 -0.04
C HIS A 89 -12.12 1.18 1.27
N GLY A 90 -12.20 2.51 1.22
CA GLY A 90 -12.41 3.35 2.39
C GLY A 90 -11.22 3.36 3.35
N PHE A 91 -11.47 3.24 4.65
CA PHE A 91 -10.46 3.46 5.68
C PHE A 91 -9.66 2.20 6.08
N ALA A 92 -10.29 1.02 5.99
CA ALA A 92 -9.67 -0.26 6.32
C ALA A 92 -10.33 -1.46 5.60
N GLY A 93 -11.36 -1.23 4.78
CA GLY A 93 -12.05 -2.30 4.06
C GLY A 93 -11.14 -2.89 2.99
N ARG A 94 -11.13 -4.21 2.83
CA ARG A 94 -10.46 -4.88 1.71
C ARG A 94 -11.52 -5.35 0.73
N ARG A 95 -11.30 -5.07 -0.56
CA ARG A 95 -12.18 -5.54 -1.64
C ARG A 95 -11.36 -6.30 -2.66
N LEU A 96 -11.78 -7.52 -2.97
CA LEU A 96 -11.25 -8.29 -4.09
C LEU A 96 -11.91 -7.80 -5.37
N LEU A 97 -11.09 -7.35 -6.30
CA LEU A 97 -11.42 -7.00 -7.68
C LEU A 97 -11.00 -8.17 -8.57
N PRO A 98 -11.93 -8.98 -9.08
CA PRO A 98 -11.57 -10.07 -9.98
C PRO A 98 -10.95 -9.50 -11.27
N TRP A 99 -10.03 -10.24 -11.90
CA TRP A 99 -9.38 -9.80 -13.14
C TRP A 99 -10.37 -9.44 -14.26
N SER A 100 -11.54 -10.07 -14.28
CA SER A 100 -12.61 -9.78 -15.23
C SER A 100 -13.25 -8.39 -15.04
N ALA A 101 -13.16 -7.84 -13.83
CA ALA A 101 -13.65 -6.50 -13.52
C ALA A 101 -12.57 -5.43 -13.78
N VAL A 102 -11.30 -5.80 -13.92
CA VAL A 102 -10.22 -4.85 -14.21
C VAL A 102 -10.24 -4.51 -15.69
N GLU A 103 -10.67 -3.29 -16.00
CA GLU A 103 -10.80 -2.80 -17.36
C GLU A 103 -9.46 -2.25 -17.86
N ALA A 104 -8.80 -1.41 -17.06
CA ALA A 104 -7.54 -0.77 -17.42
C ALA A 104 -6.55 -0.67 -16.24
N ILE A 105 -5.26 -0.75 -16.58
CA ILE A 105 -4.13 -0.46 -15.66
C ILE A 105 -3.24 0.57 -16.35
N ALA A 106 -3.29 1.81 -15.87
CA ALA A 106 -2.56 2.94 -16.42
C ALA A 106 -1.60 3.54 -15.38
N VAL A 107 -0.62 4.31 -15.86
CA VAL A 107 0.25 5.10 -14.99
C VAL A 107 0.19 6.54 -15.49
N ASP A 108 -0.38 7.43 -14.69
CA ASP A 108 -0.36 8.87 -14.97
C ASP A 108 0.94 9.46 -14.42
N ARG A 109 1.63 10.23 -15.25
CA ARG A 109 2.80 11.02 -14.86
C ARG A 109 2.50 12.48 -15.07
N ARG A 110 2.48 13.25 -13.98
CA ARG A 110 2.24 14.69 -14.04
C ARG A 110 3.41 15.45 -13.42
N PRO A 111 4.09 16.32 -14.18
CA PRO A 111 5.08 17.21 -13.60
C PRO A 111 4.37 18.36 -12.88
N ARG A 112 4.67 18.59 -11.60
CA ARG A 112 4.23 19.76 -10.84
C ARG A 112 5.40 20.32 -10.04
N LEU A 113 5.67 21.63 -10.19
CA LEU A 113 6.67 22.36 -9.39
C LEU A 113 8.07 21.69 -9.37
N GLY A 114 8.51 21.14 -10.50
CA GLY A 114 9.80 20.44 -10.60
C GLY A 114 9.84 19.03 -9.99
N LEU A 115 8.72 18.55 -9.44
CA LEU A 115 8.55 17.19 -8.94
C LEU A 115 7.65 16.40 -9.89
N THR A 116 8.10 15.23 -10.35
CA THR A 116 7.27 14.32 -11.14
C THR A 116 6.46 13.45 -10.17
N SER A 117 5.16 13.67 -10.09
CA SER A 117 4.25 12.76 -9.38
C SER A 117 3.78 11.68 -10.34
N GLU A 118 4.02 10.42 -9.98
CA GLU A 118 3.56 9.24 -10.70
C GLU A 118 2.43 8.58 -9.89
N THR A 119 1.36 8.18 -10.58
CA THR A 119 0.19 7.52 -9.97
C THR A 119 -0.21 6.32 -10.80
N LEU A 120 -0.39 5.17 -10.16
CA LEU A 120 -0.97 3.97 -10.74
C LEU A 120 -2.49 4.08 -10.69
N GLU A 121 -3.14 3.89 -11.82
CA GLU A 121 -4.58 3.90 -11.96
C GLU A 121 -5.07 2.49 -12.30
N ILE A 122 -6.05 2.00 -11.54
CA ILE A 122 -6.72 0.73 -11.77
C ILE A 122 -8.20 1.03 -11.95
N ASP A 123 -8.66 0.87 -13.19
CA ASP A 123 -10.07 1.06 -13.54
C ASP A 123 -10.80 -0.27 -13.46
N ALA A 124 -11.93 -0.26 -12.76
CA ALA A 124 -12.85 -1.38 -12.65
C ALA A 124 -14.28 -1.06 -13.13
N GLY A 125 -14.40 -0.09 -14.05
CA GLY A 125 -15.63 0.34 -14.70
C GLY A 125 -16.51 1.25 -13.83
N ASN A 126 -16.87 0.76 -12.65
CA ASN A 126 -17.66 1.53 -11.66
C ASN A 126 -16.81 2.13 -10.52
N SER A 127 -15.51 1.85 -10.50
CA SER A 127 -14.60 2.37 -9.48
C SER A 127 -13.20 2.56 -10.05
N LEU A 128 -12.65 3.76 -9.84
CA LEU A 128 -11.27 4.11 -10.18
C LEU A 128 -10.43 4.12 -8.91
N HIS A 129 -9.36 3.32 -8.89
CA HIS A 129 -8.42 3.26 -7.77
C HIS A 129 -7.09 3.90 -8.16
N LEU A 130 -6.68 4.92 -7.41
CA LEU A 130 -5.45 5.67 -7.62
C LEU A 130 -4.45 5.35 -6.51
N PHE A 131 -3.22 5.00 -6.88
CA PHE A 131 -2.14 4.68 -5.94
C PHE A 131 -0.87 5.46 -6.29
N GLY A 132 -0.37 6.27 -5.35
CA GLY A 132 0.91 6.96 -5.53
C GLY A 132 2.11 6.09 -5.16
N ARG A 133 3.33 6.57 -5.44
CA ARG A 133 4.59 5.92 -5.00
C ARG A 133 4.63 5.64 -3.49
N TYR A 134 4.14 6.57 -2.69
CA TYR A 134 4.09 6.42 -1.23
C TYR A 134 3.07 5.37 -0.76
N ASP A 135 2.07 5.05 -1.57
CA ASP A 135 1.08 4.02 -1.24
C ASP A 135 1.59 2.61 -1.54
N LEU A 136 2.44 2.48 -2.55
CA LEU A 136 2.92 1.20 -3.08
C LEU A 136 4.28 0.78 -2.51
N GLY A 137 5.09 1.74 -2.04
CA GLY A 137 6.47 1.47 -1.61
C GLY A 137 7.43 1.10 -2.76
N ALA A 138 6.94 1.19 -4.00
CA ALA A 138 7.66 0.94 -5.25
C ALA A 138 7.23 1.98 -6.29
N THR A 139 7.92 2.03 -7.45
CA THR A 139 7.50 2.95 -8.51
C THR A 139 6.17 2.47 -9.11
N PRO A 140 5.20 3.37 -9.38
CA PRO A 140 3.94 3.00 -10.01
C PRO A 140 4.10 2.20 -11.31
N GLU A 141 5.18 2.45 -12.04
CA GLU A 141 5.49 1.73 -13.27
C GLU A 141 5.98 0.30 -13.06
N GLU A 142 6.85 0.06 -12.07
CA GLU A 142 7.22 -1.30 -11.67
C GLU A 142 5.99 -2.10 -11.24
N VAL A 143 5.11 -1.48 -10.45
CA VAL A 143 3.86 -2.12 -10.02
C VAL A 143 2.96 -2.42 -11.21
N ALA A 144 2.76 -1.45 -12.12
CA ALA A 144 1.96 -1.66 -13.32
C ALA A 144 2.49 -2.82 -14.19
N ALA A 145 3.82 -2.92 -14.34
CA ALA A 145 4.45 -4.01 -15.07
C ALA A 145 4.17 -5.37 -14.40
N ALA A 146 4.31 -5.45 -13.08
CA ALA A 146 4.00 -6.66 -12.32
C ALA A 146 2.50 -7.04 -12.40
N LEU A 147 1.59 -6.06 -12.31
CA LEU A 147 0.15 -6.30 -12.48
C LEU A 147 -0.16 -6.87 -13.87
N ARG A 148 0.44 -6.30 -14.92
CA ARG A 148 0.23 -6.75 -16.31
C ARG A 148 0.78 -8.15 -16.54
N ALA A 149 1.92 -8.50 -15.94
CA ALA A 149 2.50 -9.84 -16.02
C ALA A 149 1.65 -10.88 -15.28
N ALA A 150 1.00 -10.50 -14.18
CA ALA A 150 0.11 -11.39 -13.42
C ALA A 150 -1.29 -11.52 -14.02
N ARG A 151 -1.71 -10.58 -14.88
CA ARG A 151 -3.02 -10.62 -15.54
C ARG A 151 -3.09 -11.85 -16.45
N PRO A 152 -4.11 -12.71 -16.31
CA PRO A 152 -4.30 -13.84 -17.21
C PRO A 152 -4.44 -13.34 -18.65
N VAL A 153 -3.59 -13.84 -19.55
CA VAL A 153 -3.77 -13.66 -20.99
C VAL A 153 -4.98 -14.50 -21.38
N ARG A 154 -6.00 -13.85 -21.93
CA ARG A 154 -7.23 -14.50 -22.34
C ARG A 154 -7.03 -15.27 -23.64
#